data_AF-A0A5D0NQN8-F1
#
_entry.id   AF-A0A5D0NQN8-F1
#
_cell.length_a   1.000
_cell.length_b   1.000
_cell.length_c   1.000
_cell.angle_alpha   90.00
_cell.angle_beta   90.00
_cell.angle_gamma   90.00
#
_symmetry.space_group_name_H-M   'P 1'
#
loop_
_entity.id
_entity.type
_entity.pdbx_description
1 polymer ?
#
loop_
_entity_poly.entity_id
_entity_poly.type
_entity_poly.pdbx_seq_one_letter_code
_entity_poly.pdbx_strand_id
1 'polypeptide(L)'
;MPSMKTTALALATATAATCLATAGVASAQSAQAPAKPAVHVPPGYEIVALPNSNVPNFQRRTVFCPGSKHVLGGGGEAQGNGAILVGSFPTPDGRGWIALGRQIGYNDVGISVYAVCAD
;
A
#
# COMPACT_ATOMS: atom_id res chain seq x y z
N MET A 1 -2.37 -6.55 51.39
CA MET A 1 -3.29 -5.54 51.97
C MET A 1 -2.43 -4.46 52.60
N PRO A 2 -2.71 -3.15 52.43
CA PRO A 2 -4.02 -2.48 52.50
C PRO A 2 -4.59 -2.18 51.10
N SER A 3 -5.89 -2.17 50.79
CA SER A 3 -7.17 -1.90 51.47
C SER A 3 -7.58 -0.43 51.63
N MET A 4 -8.64 -0.08 50.86
CA MET A 4 -9.70 0.92 51.07
C MET A 4 -9.27 2.41 51.02
N LYS A 5 -10.01 3.32 50.38
CA LYS A 5 -11.41 3.69 50.71
C LYS A 5 -12.17 4.33 49.54
N THR A 6 -13.41 3.88 49.39
CA THR A 6 -14.56 4.50 48.71
C THR A 6 -15.09 5.72 49.46
N THR A 7 -15.46 6.79 48.76
CA THR A 7 -16.57 7.74 49.10
C THR A 7 -16.68 8.74 47.93
N ALA A 8 -17.68 8.68 47.05
CA ALA A 8 -19.12 8.96 47.19
C ALA A 8 -19.47 10.44 46.91
N LEU A 9 -20.31 10.58 45.88
CA LEU A 9 -21.46 11.49 45.73
C LEU A 9 -21.27 13.02 45.92
N ALA A 10 -21.54 13.75 44.84
CA ALA A 10 -22.17 15.06 44.92
C ALA A 10 -23.29 15.16 43.86
N LEU A 11 -24.38 15.77 44.30
CA LEU A 11 -25.74 15.71 43.78
C LEU A 11 -25.95 16.48 42.46
N ALA A 12 -26.97 16.01 41.75
CA ALA A 12 -27.65 16.57 40.60
C ALA A 12 -27.95 18.07 40.65
N THR A 13 -27.90 18.69 39.47
CA THR A 13 -28.83 19.76 39.09
C THR A 13 -29.47 19.40 37.75
N ALA A 14 -30.77 19.12 37.79
CA ALA A 14 -31.62 18.98 36.62
C ALA A 14 -31.95 20.38 36.06
N THR A 15 -31.66 20.60 34.78
CA THR A 15 -32.31 21.65 33.99
C THR A 15 -32.90 21.02 32.75
N ALA A 16 -34.21 20.82 32.78
CA ALA A 16 -35.00 20.53 31.60
C ALA A 16 -35.14 21.83 30.79
N ALA A 17 -34.67 21.82 29.55
CA ALA A 17 -35.00 22.84 28.56
C ALA A 17 -35.28 22.16 27.22
N THR A 18 -36.57 21.89 27.00
CA THR A 18 -37.22 21.70 25.70
C THR A 18 -36.80 22.79 24.71
N CYS A 19 -36.41 22.40 23.49
CA CYS A 19 -37.13 22.76 22.25
C CYS A 19 -36.34 22.41 20.97
N LEU A 20 -37.13 22.00 19.97
CA LEU A 20 -36.88 21.99 18.53
C LEU A 20 -36.07 20.81 17.96
N ALA A 21 -36.83 19.80 17.53
CA ALA A 21 -36.40 18.87 16.51
C ALA A 21 -36.10 19.65 15.21
N THR A 22 -34.83 19.98 15.00
CA THR A 22 -34.33 20.20 13.64
C THR A 22 -34.12 18.81 13.04
N ALA A 23 -34.95 18.46 12.07
CA ALA A 23 -34.67 17.37 11.14
C ALA A 23 -33.40 17.75 10.37
N GLY A 24 -32.24 17.48 10.98
CA GLY A 24 -30.95 17.61 10.33
C GLY A 24 -30.94 16.62 9.18
N VAL A 25 -30.91 17.14 7.95
CA VAL A 25 -30.52 16.35 6.79
C VAL A 25 -29.17 15.72 7.12
N ALA A 26 -29.18 14.42 7.38
CA ALA A 26 -27.99 13.61 7.52
C ALA A 26 -27.32 13.60 6.15
N SER A 27 -26.47 14.60 5.89
CA SER A 27 -25.55 14.58 4.76
C SER A 27 -24.62 13.41 4.98
N ALA A 28 -24.92 12.28 4.34
CA ALA A 28 -24.00 11.17 4.20
C ALA A 28 -22.79 11.69 3.41
N GLN A 29 -21.81 12.25 4.10
CA GLN A 29 -20.48 12.44 3.56
C GLN A 29 -19.91 11.04 3.36
N SER A 30 -20.16 10.50 2.16
CA SER A 30 -19.41 9.38 1.64
C SER A 30 -17.93 9.72 1.79
N ALA A 31 -17.23 8.96 2.63
CA ALA A 31 -15.79 9.06 2.78
C ALA A 31 -15.17 8.78 1.41
N GLN A 32 -14.79 9.84 0.70
CA GLN A 32 -14.10 9.73 -0.57
C GLN A 32 -12.75 9.07 -0.26
N ALA A 33 -12.59 7.82 -0.68
CA ALA A 33 -11.30 7.16 -0.61
C ALA A 33 -10.25 8.04 -1.31
N PRO A 34 -9.01 8.13 -0.81
CA PRO A 34 -7.97 8.91 -1.45
C PRO A 34 -7.87 8.51 -2.93
N ALA A 35 -8.08 9.46 -3.83
CA ALA A 35 -7.92 9.21 -5.25
C ALA A 35 -6.46 8.80 -5.51
N LYS A 36 -6.24 7.60 -6.08
CA LYS A 36 -4.92 7.24 -6.57
C LYS A 36 -4.48 8.31 -7.59
N PRO A 37 -3.24 8.83 -7.52
CA PRO A 37 -2.74 9.73 -8.54
C PRO A 37 -2.96 9.11 -9.92
N ALA A 38 -3.66 9.81 -10.81
CA ALA A 38 -3.83 9.36 -12.17
C ALA A 38 -2.47 9.49 -12.87
N VAL A 39 -1.83 8.36 -13.14
CA VAL A 39 -0.63 8.33 -13.97
C VAL A 39 -1.06 8.65 -15.40
N HIS A 40 -0.60 9.78 -15.94
CA HIS A 40 -0.86 10.12 -17.33
C HIS A 40 0.11 9.32 -18.20
N VAL A 41 -0.39 8.22 -18.76
CA VAL A 41 0.37 7.31 -19.63
C VAL A 41 -0.14 7.49 -21.06
N PRO A 42 0.72 7.57 -22.09
CA PRO A 42 0.27 7.67 -23.48
C PRO A 42 -0.65 6.50 -23.87
N PRO A 43 -1.55 6.67 -24.86
CA PRO A 43 -2.38 5.58 -25.35
C PRO A 43 -1.55 4.36 -25.76
N GLY A 44 -2.00 3.16 -25.38
CA GLY A 44 -1.29 1.90 -25.64
C GLY A 44 -0.20 1.55 -24.60
N TYR A 45 0.21 2.49 -23.76
CA TYR A 45 1.16 2.25 -22.69
C TYR A 45 0.45 1.97 -21.36
N GLU A 46 1.07 1.14 -20.52
CA GLU A 46 0.57 0.84 -19.17
C GLU A 46 1.74 0.69 -18.20
N ILE A 47 1.62 1.24 -16.99
CA ILE A 47 2.57 0.99 -15.91
C ILE A 47 1.95 -0.02 -14.96
N VAL A 48 2.58 -1.18 -14.82
CA VAL A 48 2.18 -2.23 -13.89
C VAL A 48 3.17 -2.36 -12.75
N ALA A 49 2.67 -2.75 -11.58
CA ALA A 49 3.46 -2.93 -10.37
C ALA A 49 3.11 -4.25 -9.68
N LEU A 50 4.13 -4.96 -9.25
CA LEU A 50 4.04 -6.01 -8.25
C LEU A 50 4.43 -5.38 -6.90
N PRO A 51 3.47 -5.17 -5.98
CA PRO A 51 3.71 -4.52 -4.69
C PRO A 51 4.75 -5.24 -3.85
N ASN A 52 5.34 -4.52 -2.89
CA ASN A 52 6.33 -5.06 -1.97
C ASN A 52 5.86 -6.35 -1.30
N SER A 53 6.78 -7.31 -1.21
CA SER A 53 6.65 -8.49 -0.35
C SER A 53 8.04 -8.88 0.12
N ASN A 54 8.12 -9.33 1.38
CA ASN A 54 9.31 -10.01 1.86
C ASN A 54 9.38 -11.38 1.20
N VAL A 55 10.53 -11.68 0.58
CA VAL A 55 10.83 -12.97 -0.04
C VAL A 55 12.24 -13.40 0.40
N PRO A 56 12.52 -14.72 0.41
CA PRO A 56 13.87 -15.22 0.60
C PRO A 56 14.90 -14.48 -0.25
N ASN A 57 16.08 -14.23 0.32
CA ASN A 57 17.18 -13.60 -0.39
C ASN A 57 17.45 -14.27 -1.74
N PHE A 58 17.69 -13.45 -2.77
CA PHE A 58 17.91 -13.84 -4.16
C PHE A 58 16.70 -14.46 -4.87
N GLN A 59 15.55 -14.59 -4.21
CA GLN A 59 14.33 -14.99 -4.88
C GLN A 59 13.92 -13.93 -5.92
N ARG A 60 13.65 -14.39 -7.14
CA ARG A 60 13.13 -13.54 -8.20
C ARG A 60 11.66 -13.23 -7.95
N ARG A 61 11.31 -11.96 -8.10
CA ARG A 61 9.93 -11.51 -8.25
C ARG A 61 9.74 -10.96 -9.65
N THR A 62 8.60 -11.25 -10.26
CA THR A 62 8.34 -10.92 -11.66
C THR A 62 6.96 -10.30 -11.80
N VAL A 63 6.90 -9.16 -12.47
CA VAL A 63 5.64 -8.56 -12.92
C VAL A 63 5.53 -8.73 -14.44
N PHE A 64 4.36 -9.12 -14.93
CA PHE A 64 4.12 -9.32 -16.35
C PHE A 64 3.24 -8.22 -16.92
N CYS A 65 3.52 -7.85 -18.17
CA CYS A 65 2.66 -6.98 -18.95
C CYS A 65 1.33 -7.69 -19.29
N PRO A 66 0.20 -6.99 -19.17
CA PRO A 66 -1.12 -7.58 -19.38
C PRO A 66 -1.40 -7.85 -20.87
N GLY A 67 -2.26 -8.82 -21.14
CA GLY A 67 -2.72 -9.13 -22.50
C GLY A 67 -1.59 -9.57 -23.43
N SER A 68 -1.45 -8.90 -24.58
CA SER A 68 -0.39 -9.13 -25.57
C SER A 68 0.79 -8.15 -25.45
N LYS A 69 0.77 -7.25 -24.46
CA LYS A 69 1.79 -6.20 -24.31
C LYS A 69 3.16 -6.77 -23.97
N HIS A 70 4.20 -6.08 -24.43
CA HIS A 70 5.60 -6.34 -24.15
C HIS A 70 6.19 -5.28 -23.22
N VAL A 71 7.22 -5.66 -22.47
CA VAL A 71 7.94 -4.76 -21.58
C VAL A 71 8.91 -3.90 -22.38
N LEU A 72 8.86 -2.59 -22.17
CA LEU A 72 9.81 -1.63 -22.74
C LEU A 72 10.91 -1.25 -21.74
N GLY A 73 10.62 -1.41 -20.46
CA GLY A 73 11.52 -1.10 -19.36
C GLY A 73 10.86 -1.37 -18.02
N GLY A 74 11.63 -1.24 -16.94
CA GLY A 74 11.12 -1.47 -15.60
C GLY A 74 12.16 -1.19 -14.53
N GLY A 75 11.82 -1.58 -13.31
CA GLY A 75 12.68 -1.41 -12.16
C GLY A 75 12.31 -2.34 -11.02
N GLY A 76 13.31 -2.65 -10.20
CA GLY A 76 13.11 -3.27 -8.90
C GLY A 76 13.48 -2.28 -7.79
N GLU A 77 12.84 -2.44 -6.64
CA GLU A 77 13.25 -1.75 -5.41
C GLU A 77 13.50 -2.81 -4.34
N ALA A 78 14.66 -2.76 -3.68
CA ALA A 78 14.94 -3.53 -2.48
C ALA A 78 14.69 -2.67 -1.25
N GLN A 79 13.78 -3.12 -0.39
CA GLN A 79 13.26 -2.39 0.75
C GLN A 79 13.68 -3.06 2.06
N GLY A 80 14.13 -2.25 3.02
CA GLY A 80 14.62 -2.70 4.32
C GLY A 80 16.00 -2.13 4.66
N ASN A 81 16.34 -2.11 5.96
CA ASN A 81 17.66 -1.63 6.38
C ASN A 81 18.76 -2.56 5.88
N GLY A 82 19.72 -2.01 5.11
CA GLY A 82 20.77 -2.80 4.46
C GLY A 82 20.27 -3.70 3.33
N ALA A 83 19.09 -3.41 2.76
CA ALA A 83 18.61 -4.07 1.56
C ALA A 83 19.43 -3.65 0.34
N ILE A 84 19.75 -4.62 -0.51
CA ILE A 84 20.57 -4.45 -1.72
C ILE A 84 19.77 -5.03 -2.88
N LEU A 85 19.50 -4.18 -3.87
CA LEU A 85 19.00 -4.64 -5.16
C LEU A 85 20.16 -5.33 -5.90
N VAL A 86 19.98 -6.60 -6.24
CA VAL A 86 21.02 -7.43 -6.88
C VAL A 86 20.82 -7.48 -8.39
N GLY A 87 19.58 -7.45 -8.85
CA GLY A 87 19.29 -7.42 -10.28
C GLY A 87 17.90 -6.87 -10.59
N SER A 88 17.79 -6.31 -11.80
CA SER A 88 16.59 -5.73 -12.36
C SER A 88 16.70 -5.77 -13.89
N PHE A 89 15.95 -6.66 -14.56
CA PHE A 89 16.09 -6.94 -15.99
C PHE A 89 14.82 -7.55 -16.58
N PRO A 90 14.58 -7.49 -17.91
CA PRO A 90 13.40 -8.08 -18.52
C PRO A 90 13.44 -9.62 -18.51
N THR A 91 12.27 -10.25 -18.63
CA THR A 91 12.18 -11.68 -18.92
C THR A 91 12.69 -11.97 -20.35
N PRO A 92 13.21 -13.18 -20.64
CA PRO A 92 13.76 -13.50 -21.97
C PRO A 92 12.75 -13.39 -23.12
N ASP A 93 11.47 -13.59 -22.83
CA ASP A 93 10.36 -13.45 -23.79
C ASP A 93 9.88 -12.00 -23.95
N GLY A 94 10.49 -11.04 -23.23
CA GLY A 94 10.12 -9.63 -23.26
C GLY A 94 8.72 -9.35 -22.71
N ARG A 95 8.13 -10.26 -21.94
CA ARG A 95 6.75 -10.13 -21.42
C ARG A 95 6.68 -9.51 -20.02
N GLY A 96 7.78 -9.46 -19.29
CA GLY A 96 7.78 -9.02 -17.91
C GLY A 96 9.12 -8.48 -17.45
N TRP A 97 9.13 -7.99 -16.21
CA TRP A 97 10.30 -7.47 -15.55
C TRP A 97 10.61 -8.29 -14.31
N ILE A 98 11.87 -8.64 -14.11
CA ILE A 98 12.38 -9.42 -12.98
C ILE A 98 13.16 -8.46 -12.07
N ALA A 99 12.93 -8.56 -10.77
CA ALA A 99 13.83 -8.03 -9.76
C ALA A 99 14.14 -9.05 -8.68
N LEU A 100 15.32 -8.92 -8.07
CA LEU A 100 15.78 -9.72 -6.94
C LEU A 100 16.78 -8.92 -6.13
N GLY A 101 16.85 -9.22 -4.84
CA GLY A 101 17.76 -8.56 -3.92
C GLY A 101 18.17 -9.46 -2.77
N ARG A 102 18.85 -8.87 -1.80
CA ARG A 102 19.14 -9.48 -0.51
C ARG A 102 19.18 -8.43 0.58
N GLN A 103 19.14 -8.84 1.85
CA GLN A 103 19.33 -7.94 2.97
C GLN A 103 20.45 -8.41 3.90
N ILE A 104 21.34 -7.49 4.29
CA ILE A 104 22.46 -7.83 5.18
C ILE A 104 21.94 -8.14 6.58
N GLY A 105 22.24 -9.34 7.09
CA GLY A 105 21.85 -9.75 8.44
C GLY A 105 20.44 -10.33 8.56
N TYR A 106 19.72 -10.54 7.46
CA TYR A 106 18.37 -11.10 7.42
C TYR A 106 18.26 -12.20 6.35
N ASN A 107 17.26 -13.09 6.49
CA ASN A 107 17.01 -14.18 5.55
C ASN A 107 16.10 -13.78 4.38
N ASP A 108 15.29 -12.75 4.59
CA ASP A 108 14.34 -12.21 3.62
C ASP A 108 14.66 -10.75 3.29
N VAL A 109 14.18 -10.30 2.15
CA VAL A 109 14.29 -8.92 1.67
C VAL A 109 12.94 -8.48 1.08
N GLY A 110 12.54 -7.23 1.33
CA GLY A 110 11.39 -6.64 0.66
C GLY A 110 11.73 -6.31 -0.79
N ILE A 111 10.94 -6.79 -1.75
CA ILE A 111 11.12 -6.49 -3.17
C ILE A 111 9.82 -5.97 -3.77
N SER A 112 9.85 -4.81 -4.43
CA SER A 112 8.80 -4.35 -5.35
C SER A 112 9.30 -4.42 -6.79
N VAL A 113 8.41 -4.65 -7.76
CA VAL A 113 8.77 -4.71 -9.18
C VAL A 113 7.82 -3.85 -10.00
N TYR A 114 8.35 -3.09 -10.96
CA TYR A 114 7.59 -2.20 -11.84
C TYR A 114 7.95 -2.49 -13.29
N ALA A 115 6.99 -2.36 -14.19
CA ALA A 115 7.21 -2.48 -15.63
C ALA A 115 6.39 -1.43 -16.39
N VAL A 116 6.99 -0.91 -17.46
CA VAL A 116 6.33 -0.12 -18.49
C VAL A 116 6.06 -1.04 -19.67
N CYS A 117 4.79 -1.15 -20.02
CA CYS A 117 4.28 -2.07 -21.02
C CYS A 117 3.70 -1.29 -22.20
N ALA A 118 3.81 -1.84 -23.40
CA ALA A 118 3.15 -1.35 -24.61
C ALA A 118 2.78 -2.50 -25.55
N ASP A 119 1.86 -2.24 -26.47
CA ASP A 119 1.45 -3.21 -27.51
C ASP A 119 2.55 -3.45 -28.55
#